data_AF-A0A1A8UTJ3-F1
#
_entry.id   AF-A0A1A8UTJ3-F1
#
_cell.length_a   1.000
_cell.length_b   1.000
_cell.length_c   1.000
_cell.angle_alpha   90.00
_cell.angle_beta   90.00
_cell.angle_gamma   90.00
#
_symmetry.space_group_name_H-M   'P 1'
#
loop_
_entity.id
_entity.type
_entity.pdbx_description
1 polymer ?
#
loop_
_entity_poly.entity_id
_entity_poly.type
_entity_poly.pdbx_seq_one_letter_code
_entity_poly.pdbx_strand_id
1 'polypeptide(L)'
;MCFLPAAALCCLCSALVTMATQLTQEVTLTRRAGERVSISCGGTQPCAYSWIYWYQKKDTETFKAVLRFDTSNSEVYKGYGHPQQDEFSAENNQNGCELKLNKVQQEHAASYYCSCWVSGLHRER
;
A
#
# COMPACT_ATOMS: atom_id res chain seq x y z
N MET A 1 -32.04 33.83 41.08
CA MET A 1 -30.58 33.82 41.29
C MET A 1 -30.24 32.66 42.20
N CYS A 2 -29.81 31.54 41.61
CA CYS A 2 -29.13 30.46 42.30
C CYS A 2 -27.78 30.36 41.58
N PHE A 3 -26.71 30.75 42.26
CA PHE A 3 -25.35 30.58 41.77
C PHE A 3 -24.95 29.12 41.99
N LEU A 4 -24.67 28.41 40.91
CA LEU A 4 -23.88 27.18 40.92
C LEU A 4 -22.75 27.37 39.88
N PRO A 5 -21.50 26.99 40.23
CA PRO A 5 -20.36 27.24 39.36
C PRO A 5 -20.43 26.30 38.14
N ALA A 6 -20.02 26.84 37.00
CA ALA A 6 -19.91 26.13 35.74
C ALA A 6 -18.89 24.99 35.84
N ALA A 7 -19.31 23.83 36.33
CA ALA A 7 -18.62 22.58 36.06
C ALA A 7 -19.14 22.08 34.71
N ALA A 8 -18.67 22.70 33.63
CA ALA A 8 -18.67 22.06 32.33
C ALA A 8 -17.80 20.81 32.47
N LEU A 9 -18.43 19.67 32.80
CA LEU A 9 -17.84 18.35 32.62
C LEU A 9 -17.71 18.17 31.10
N CYS A 10 -16.63 18.74 30.56
CA CYS A 10 -16.16 18.46 29.22
C CYS A 10 -15.74 16.99 29.27
N CYS A 11 -16.65 16.08 28.90
CA CYS A 11 -16.32 14.72 28.57
C CYS A 11 -15.29 14.77 27.44
N LEU A 12 -14.02 14.81 27.81
CA LEU A 12 -12.91 14.44 26.96
C LEU A 12 -13.09 12.95 26.68
N CYS A 13 -13.99 12.65 25.74
CA CYS A 13 -13.93 11.41 24.98
C CYS A 13 -12.66 11.48 24.17
N SER A 14 -11.52 11.26 24.83
CA SER A 14 -10.25 10.98 24.19
C SER A 14 -10.40 9.61 23.56
N ALA A 15 -11.09 9.54 22.43
CA ALA A 15 -10.99 8.42 21.53
C ALA A 15 -9.52 8.37 21.12
N LEU A 16 -8.77 7.47 21.76
CA LEU A 16 -7.46 7.08 21.27
C LEU A 16 -7.70 6.43 19.91
N VAL A 17 -7.64 7.24 18.84
CA VAL A 17 -7.55 6.71 17.49
C VAL A 17 -6.17 6.07 17.42
N THR A 18 -6.13 4.75 17.62
CA THR A 18 -4.98 3.96 17.26
C THR A 18 -4.86 4.04 15.75
N MET A 19 -3.93 4.86 15.25
CA MET A 19 -3.55 4.86 13.85
C MET A 19 -3.00 3.47 13.55
N ALA A 20 -3.80 2.63 12.90
CA ALA A 20 -3.27 1.42 12.29
C ALA A 20 -2.24 1.88 11.24
N THR A 21 -1.01 1.37 11.32
CA THR A 21 0.01 1.57 10.29
C THR A 21 -0.40 0.79 9.04
N GLN A 22 -1.31 1.37 8.28
CA GLN A 22 -1.87 0.75 7.08
C GLN A 22 -1.30 1.43 5.84
N LEU A 23 -0.80 0.62 4.90
CA LEU A 23 -0.39 1.09 3.58
C LEU A 23 -1.60 1.68 2.86
N THR A 24 -1.39 2.81 2.17
CA THR A 24 -2.45 3.52 1.46
C THR A 24 -2.34 3.26 -0.04
N GLN A 25 -3.45 2.89 -0.66
CA GLN A 25 -3.53 2.66 -2.10
C GLN A 25 -4.81 3.30 -2.65
N GLU A 26 -4.82 3.66 -3.93
CA GLU A 26 -6.03 4.08 -4.61
C GLU A 26 -7.02 2.90 -4.70
N VAL A 27 -8.29 3.15 -4.36
CA VAL A 27 -9.31 2.09 -4.26
C VAL A 27 -9.65 1.51 -5.62
N THR A 28 -9.73 2.35 -6.66
CA THR A 28 -10.09 1.94 -8.01
C THR A 28 -9.35 2.78 -9.04
N LEU A 29 -8.69 2.12 -9.99
CA LEU A 29 -8.02 2.76 -11.10
C LEU A 29 -8.34 2.02 -12.39
N THR A 30 -8.84 2.75 -13.39
CA THR A 30 -9.19 2.19 -14.70
C THR A 30 -8.43 2.92 -15.80
N ARG A 31 -7.86 2.17 -16.74
CA ARG A 31 -7.13 2.67 -17.90
C ARG A 31 -7.51 1.90 -19.14
N ARG A 32 -7.42 2.55 -20.30
CA ARG A 32 -7.66 1.89 -21.58
C ARG A 32 -6.44 1.05 -21.97
N ALA A 33 -6.67 0.04 -22.78
CA ALA A 33 -5.57 -0.76 -23.35
C ALA A 33 -4.60 0.16 -24.11
N GLY A 34 -3.30 -0.07 -23.91
CA GLY A 34 -2.24 0.76 -24.49
C GLY A 34 -1.82 1.98 -23.67
N GLU A 35 -2.62 2.40 -22.68
CA GLU A 35 -2.26 3.53 -21.81
C GLU A 35 -1.23 3.11 -20.75
N ARG A 36 -0.59 4.11 -20.14
CA ARG A 36 0.28 3.93 -18.96
C ARG A 36 -0.55 4.02 -17.69
N VAL A 37 -0.13 3.29 -16.67
CA VAL A 37 -0.70 3.38 -15.32
C VAL A 37 0.41 3.33 -14.27
N SER A 38 0.23 4.10 -13.19
CA SER A 38 1.04 4.04 -11.99
C SER A 38 0.10 3.77 -10.82
N ILE A 39 0.37 2.72 -10.05
CA ILE A 39 -0.40 2.33 -8.88
C ILE A 39 0.43 2.67 -7.65
N SER A 40 -0.06 3.60 -6.83
CA SER A 40 0.67 4.09 -5.67
C SER A 40 0.46 3.21 -4.44
N CYS A 41 1.56 2.98 -3.73
CA CYS A 41 1.62 2.43 -2.38
C CYS A 41 2.27 3.46 -1.46
N GLY A 42 1.45 4.17 -0.69
CA GLY A 42 1.90 5.13 0.32
C GLY A 42 1.93 4.52 1.72
N GLY A 43 2.43 5.30 2.67
CA GLY A 43 2.43 4.89 4.08
C GLY A 43 3.53 3.89 4.42
N THR A 44 4.61 3.83 3.63
CA THR A 44 5.70 2.86 3.80
C THR A 44 6.70 3.24 4.89
N GLN A 45 6.51 4.37 5.59
CA GLN A 45 7.41 4.82 6.66
C GLN A 45 7.58 3.80 7.81
N PRO A 46 6.55 3.02 8.21
CA PRO A 46 6.68 2.00 9.25
C PRO A 46 7.35 0.70 8.79
N CYS A 47 7.73 0.58 7.52
CA CYS A 47 8.37 -0.63 7.00
C CYS A 47 9.76 -0.82 7.63
N ALA A 48 9.99 -1.98 8.23
CA ALA A 48 11.25 -2.36 8.87
C ALA A 48 12.42 -2.50 7.88
N TYR A 49 12.10 -2.87 6.64
CA TYR A 49 13.06 -2.98 5.54
C TYR A 49 12.65 -2.05 4.41
N SER A 50 13.60 -1.70 3.55
CA SER A 50 13.36 -0.95 2.31
C SER A 50 12.61 -1.76 1.25
N TRP A 51 12.14 -2.98 1.57
CA TRP A 51 11.52 -3.88 0.61
C TRP A 51 10.01 -3.72 0.60
N ILE A 52 9.49 -3.30 -0.56
CA ILE A 52 8.07 -3.26 -0.86
C ILE A 52 7.76 -4.39 -1.83
N TYR A 53 6.82 -5.24 -1.46
CA TYR A 53 6.36 -6.34 -2.30
C TYR A 53 5.08 -5.94 -3.00
N TRP A 54 4.98 -6.26 -4.28
CA TRP A 54 3.79 -6.04 -5.09
C TRP A 54 3.16 -7.38 -5.46
N TYR A 55 1.83 -7.45 -5.34
CA TYR A 55 1.04 -8.62 -5.66
C TYR A 55 -0.07 -8.25 -6.62
N GLN A 56 -0.36 -9.18 -7.53
CA GLN A 56 -1.54 -9.16 -8.39
C GLN A 56 -2.50 -10.24 -7.91
N LYS A 57 -3.78 -9.89 -7.76
CA LYS A 57 -4.85 -10.83 -7.48
C LYS A 57 -5.94 -10.70 -8.55
N LYS A 58 -6.11 -11.73 -9.37
CA LYS A 58 -7.28 -11.86 -10.25
C LYS A 58 -8.45 -12.44 -9.47
N ASP A 59 -9.68 -12.19 -9.93
CA ASP A 59 -10.90 -12.57 -9.19
C ASP A 59 -10.93 -14.06 -8.84
N THR A 60 -10.54 -14.91 -9.79
CA THR A 60 -10.55 -16.37 -9.68
C THR A 60 -9.22 -16.99 -9.25
N GLU A 61 -8.18 -16.19 -9.02
CA GLU A 61 -6.82 -16.69 -8.73
C GLU A 61 -6.36 -16.30 -7.31
N THR A 62 -5.38 -17.06 -6.80
CA THR A 62 -4.62 -16.68 -5.60
C THR A 62 -3.71 -15.49 -5.88
N PHE A 63 -3.22 -14.83 -4.83
CA PHE A 63 -2.21 -13.79 -4.97
C PHE A 63 -0.97 -14.33 -5.69
N LYS A 64 -0.48 -13.56 -6.66
CA LYS A 64 0.80 -13.79 -7.33
C LYS A 64 1.72 -12.62 -7.02
N ALA A 65 2.91 -12.91 -6.51
CA ALA A 65 3.92 -11.88 -6.34
C ALA A 65 4.41 -11.44 -7.73
N VAL A 66 4.40 -10.13 -7.96
CA VAL A 66 4.83 -9.51 -9.22
C VAL A 66 6.31 -9.16 -9.14
N LEU A 67 6.67 -8.39 -8.12
CA LEU A 67 8.05 -7.96 -7.88
C LEU A 67 8.25 -7.55 -6.42
N ARG A 68 9.51 -7.48 -6.01
CA ARG A 68 9.99 -6.80 -4.80
C ARG A 68 10.83 -5.62 -5.25
N PHE A 69 10.49 -4.44 -4.75
CA PHE A 69 11.22 -3.21 -4.98
C PHE A 69 11.99 -2.81 -3.72
N ASP A 70 13.28 -2.53 -3.86
CA ASP A 70 14.09 -1.98 -2.79
C ASP A 70 14.15 -0.45 -2.92
N THR A 71 13.47 0.24 -2.02
CA THR A 71 13.34 1.71 -2.04
C THR A 71 14.67 2.42 -1.78
N SER A 72 15.69 1.74 -1.24
CA SER A 72 16.99 2.34 -0.91
C SER A 72 17.92 2.50 -2.12
N ASN A 73 17.90 1.54 -3.04
CA ASN A 73 18.80 1.48 -4.21
C ASN A 73 18.05 1.34 -5.55
N SER A 74 16.71 1.33 -5.52
CA SER A 74 15.83 1.14 -6.69
C SER A 74 16.00 -0.21 -7.39
N GLU A 75 16.50 -1.23 -6.70
CA GLU A 75 16.61 -2.58 -7.24
C GLU A 75 15.23 -3.24 -7.35
N VAL A 76 14.98 -3.90 -8.48
CA VAL A 76 13.75 -4.64 -8.74
C VAL A 76 14.07 -6.14 -8.85
N TYR A 77 13.50 -6.95 -7.96
CA TYR A 77 13.57 -8.40 -8.03
C TYR A 77 12.24 -8.98 -8.54
N LYS A 78 12.31 -9.85 -9.56
CA LYS A 78 11.15 -10.45 -10.25
C LYS A 78 11.13 -11.97 -10.26
N GLY A 79 12.00 -12.64 -9.49
CA GLY A 79 12.17 -14.09 -9.52
C GLY A 79 11.02 -14.93 -8.94
N TYR A 80 9.79 -14.43 -9.00
CA TYR A 80 8.57 -15.08 -8.48
C TYR A 80 7.83 -15.91 -9.54
N GLY A 81 8.29 -15.89 -10.80
CA GLY A 81 7.65 -16.65 -11.89
C GLY A 81 6.33 -16.04 -12.35
N HIS A 82 6.15 -14.73 -12.21
CA HIS A 82 4.96 -14.05 -12.71
C HIS A 82 5.02 -13.97 -14.24
N PRO A 83 4.02 -14.47 -14.99
CA PRO A 83 4.10 -14.62 -16.45
C PRO A 83 4.30 -13.28 -17.19
N GLN A 84 3.86 -12.18 -16.57
CA GLN A 84 3.95 -10.82 -17.10
C GLN A 84 5.01 -9.95 -16.40
N GLN A 85 5.93 -10.57 -15.64
CA GLN A 85 6.87 -9.84 -14.78
C GLN A 85 7.64 -8.73 -15.52
N ASP A 86 7.95 -8.91 -16.80
CA ASP A 86 8.75 -7.97 -17.59
C ASP A 86 7.98 -6.69 -17.97
N GLU A 87 6.65 -6.72 -17.89
CA GLU A 87 5.78 -5.57 -18.18
C GLU A 87 5.69 -4.60 -17.01
N PHE A 88 5.94 -5.09 -15.79
CA PHE A 88 5.90 -4.30 -14.56
C PHE A 88 7.25 -3.66 -14.26
N SER A 89 7.24 -2.41 -13.80
CA SER A 89 8.38 -1.79 -13.13
C SER A 89 7.93 -1.13 -11.84
N ALA A 90 8.88 -0.71 -11.02
CA ALA A 90 8.58 0.03 -9.81
C ALA A 90 9.57 1.18 -9.61
N GLU A 91 9.10 2.23 -8.95
CA GLU A 91 9.94 3.36 -8.55
C GLU A 91 9.50 3.92 -7.20
N ASN A 92 10.37 4.78 -6.64
CA ASN A 92 10.03 5.57 -5.47
C ASN A 92 9.09 6.73 -5.85
N ASN A 93 8.15 7.04 -4.96
CA ASN A 93 7.43 8.32 -4.97
C ASN A 93 7.66 9.08 -3.66
N GLN A 94 7.01 10.22 -3.48
CA GLN A 94 7.23 11.10 -2.32
C GLN A 94 7.04 10.40 -0.97
N ASN A 95 6.14 9.41 -0.88
CA ASN A 95 5.71 8.79 0.38
C ASN A 95 5.70 7.25 0.33
N GLY A 96 6.40 6.63 -0.62
CA GLY A 96 6.41 5.19 -0.82
C GLY A 96 6.85 4.75 -2.21
N CYS A 97 6.12 3.80 -2.80
CA CYS A 97 6.50 3.10 -4.03
C CYS A 97 5.34 3.08 -5.03
N GLU A 98 5.65 3.17 -6.31
CA GLU A 98 4.69 3.02 -7.40
C GLU A 98 4.98 1.78 -8.25
N LEU A 99 3.94 1.01 -8.54
CA LEU A 99 3.97 -0.04 -9.55
C LEU A 99 3.53 0.53 -10.90
N LYS A 100 4.37 0.39 -11.92
CA LYS A 100 4.16 0.96 -13.25
C LYS A 100 3.91 -0.11 -14.30
N LEU A 101 2.95 0.16 -15.18
CA LEU A 101 2.81 -0.51 -16.47
C LEU A 101 2.86 0.54 -17.57
N ASN A 102 3.75 0.35 -18.54
CA ASN A 102 3.88 1.25 -19.68
C ASN A 102 2.82 1.02 -20.76
N LYS A 103 2.22 -0.18 -20.78
CA LYS A 103 1.21 -0.55 -21.76
C LYS A 103 0.20 -1.48 -21.09
N VAL A 104 -0.95 -0.93 -20.68
CA VAL A 104 -2.03 -1.71 -20.06
C VAL A 104 -2.65 -2.66 -21.09
N GLN A 105 -2.95 -3.88 -20.65
CA GLN A 105 -3.57 -4.96 -21.44
C GLN A 105 -4.72 -5.55 -20.63
N GLN A 106 -5.65 -6.27 -21.28
CA GLN A 106 -6.83 -6.83 -20.61
C GLN A 106 -6.47 -7.78 -19.46
N GLU A 107 -5.43 -8.56 -19.67
CA GLU A 107 -4.78 -9.45 -18.72
C GLU A 107 -4.18 -8.79 -17.48
N HIS A 108 -3.98 -7.46 -17.50
CA HIS A 108 -3.59 -6.67 -16.32
C HIS A 108 -4.78 -6.27 -15.44
N ALA A 109 -6.02 -6.55 -15.83
CA ALA A 109 -7.19 -6.31 -14.99
C ALA A 109 -7.13 -7.23 -13.76
N ALA A 110 -6.93 -6.62 -12.59
CA ALA A 110 -6.75 -7.30 -11.31
C ALA A 110 -6.82 -6.30 -10.16
N SER A 111 -6.93 -6.81 -8.93
CA SER A 111 -6.61 -6.05 -7.73
C SER A 111 -5.12 -6.11 -7.45
N TYR A 112 -4.51 -4.97 -7.14
CA TYR A 112 -3.07 -4.86 -6.85
C TYR A 112 -2.86 -4.47 -5.40
N TYR A 113 -1.94 -5.17 -4.74
CA TYR A 113 -1.65 -4.96 -3.32
C TYR A 113 -0.17 -4.76 -3.12
N CYS A 114 0.18 -3.81 -2.26
CA CYS A 114 1.53 -3.69 -1.75
C CYS A 114 1.62 -4.20 -0.31
N SER A 115 2.78 -4.72 0.08
CA SER A 115 3.08 -5.05 1.47
C SER A 115 4.52 -4.77 1.82
N CYS A 116 4.78 -4.63 3.11
CA CYS A 116 6.12 -4.62 3.68
C CYS A 116 6.07 -5.22 5.08
N TRP A 117 7.23 -5.60 5.60
CA TRP A 117 7.34 -6.01 6.99
C TRP A 117 7.34 -4.76 7.87
N VAL A 118 6.51 -4.75 8.91
CA VAL A 118 6.61 -3.76 10.00
C VAL A 118 7.26 -4.43 11.20
N SER A 119 8.20 -3.75 11.86
CA SER A 119 8.80 -4.24 13.08
C SER A 119 7.88 -3.88 14.25
N GLY A 120 7.22 -4.90 14.82
CA GLY A 120 6.40 -4.74 16.02
C GLY A 120 6.95 -5.51 17.20
N LEU A 121 6.99 -4.90 18.39
CA LEU A 121 6.80 -5.64 19.63
C LEU A 121 5.36 -6.18 19.58
N HIS A 122 5.23 -7.50 19.44
CA HIS A 122 3.96 -8.20 19.42
C HIS A 122 3.24 -7.93 20.76
N ARG A 123 2.36 -6.94 20.81
CA ARG A 123 1.47 -6.74 21.95
C ARG A 123 0.13 -7.34 21.58
N GLU A 124 -0.01 -8.63 21.88
CA GLU A 124 -1.29 -9.31 21.84
C GLU A 124 -2.25 -8.56 22.76
N ARG A 125 -3.46 -8.32 22.25
CA ARG A 125 -4.55 -7.70 22.98
C ARG A 125 -5.39 -8.78 23.64
#